data_AF-A0A6A7ZD74-F1
#
_entry.id   AF-A0A6A7ZD74-F1
#
_cell.length_a   1.000
_cell.length_b   1.000
_cell.length_c   1.000
_cell.angle_alpha   90.00
_cell.angle_beta   90.00
_cell.angle_gamma   90.00
#
_symmetry.space_group_name_H-M   'P 1'
#
loop_
_entity.id
_entity.type
_entity.pdbx_description
1 polymer ?
#
loop_
_entity_poly.entity_id
_entity_poly.type
_entity_poly.pdbx_seq_one_letter_code
_entity_poly.pdbx_strand_id
1 'polypeptide(L)'
;MHAALSKWSQLANSNALLGFIDVTLRGCAQVMFQNNPLTGLLFFAAIFVGAFAEGNPAVAFGSVLGTVAATFTGMHLKDQTSWKAGLFGYNGCLVGVGLPTFLEVTPIVWLCIILGGVVSVIVTICIADILKTWKVAALTAPFVLVTWTMLLASYAFGGLNSHALPLPNLPHDLVAHTPDLLDGIDVFHATFYGISEVFLMSTVVGSLLFLAGLAVSSLWAALFGLVGSLLAVLVASLLLGEQSAINNGLYAFSAVLTAIALGSTFNKPRLRVLIYTLIGVIFTVFVQGALNTVLAPVGIPTLTMPFVLASWLFLVPNKDVMPSHRQ
;
A
#
# COMPACT_ATOMS: atom_id res chain seq x y z
N MET A 1 -1.41 -25.16 -10.43
CA MET A 1 -2.03 -23.99 -9.77
C MET A 1 -3.53 -23.87 -10.05
N HIS A 2 -3.99 -23.83 -11.31
CA HIS A 2 -5.41 -23.68 -11.66
C HIS A 2 -6.36 -24.72 -11.02
N ALA A 3 -5.99 -26.01 -10.99
CA ALA A 3 -6.82 -27.06 -10.40
C ALA A 3 -6.95 -26.97 -8.86
N ALA A 4 -5.96 -26.39 -8.17
CA ALA A 4 -6.01 -26.19 -6.72
C ALA A 4 -6.90 -24.99 -6.36
N LEU A 5 -6.76 -23.89 -7.11
CA LEU A 5 -7.60 -22.69 -6.95
C LEU A 5 -9.07 -22.98 -7.30
N SER A 6 -9.35 -23.85 -8.28
CA SER A 6 -10.72 -24.24 -8.62
C SER A 6 -11.37 -25.07 -7.50
N LYS A 7 -10.64 -26.05 -6.94
CA LYS A 7 -11.10 -26.82 -5.78
C LYS A 7 -11.33 -25.93 -4.56
N TRP A 8 -10.39 -25.02 -4.26
CA TRP A 8 -10.55 -24.04 -3.18
C TRP A 8 -11.81 -23.19 -3.37
N SER A 9 -12.03 -22.65 -4.57
CA SER A 9 -13.21 -21.84 -4.86
C SER A 9 -14.52 -22.61 -4.69
N GLN A 10 -14.54 -23.91 -5.04
CA GLN A 10 -15.70 -24.77 -4.79
C GLN A 10 -15.97 -24.96 -3.29
N LEU A 11 -14.92 -25.20 -2.49
CA LEU A 11 -15.03 -25.35 -1.03
C LEU A 11 -15.44 -24.03 -0.35
N ALA A 12 -14.89 -22.89 -0.78
CA ALA A 12 -15.23 -21.57 -0.25
C ALA A 12 -16.69 -21.20 -0.55
N ASN A 13 -17.23 -21.61 -1.71
CA ASN A 13 -18.63 -21.38 -2.06
C ASN A 13 -19.61 -22.29 -1.31
N SER A 14 -19.16 -23.43 -0.78
CA SER A 14 -20.03 -24.38 -0.07
C SER A 14 -20.04 -24.20 1.46
N ASN A 15 -19.10 -23.43 2.02
CA ASN A 15 -18.98 -23.22 3.46
C ASN A 15 -18.77 -21.73 3.78
N ALA A 16 -19.66 -21.15 4.59
CA ALA A 16 -19.63 -19.72 4.92
C ALA A 16 -18.33 -19.26 5.60
N LEU A 17 -17.75 -20.08 6.47
CA LEU A 17 -16.47 -19.78 7.12
C LEU A 17 -15.32 -19.79 6.11
N LEU A 18 -15.27 -20.79 5.22
CA LEU A 18 -14.26 -20.84 4.15
C LEU A 18 -14.43 -19.68 3.16
N GLY A 19 -15.68 -19.30 2.86
CA GLY A 19 -15.99 -18.11 2.07
C GLY A 19 -15.47 -16.83 2.74
N PHE A 20 -15.68 -16.67 4.04
CA PHE A 20 -15.15 -15.52 4.79
C PHE A 20 -13.60 -15.48 4.79
N ILE A 21 -12.95 -16.64 4.96
CA ILE A 21 -11.49 -16.76 4.87
C ILE A 21 -11.00 -16.41 3.47
N ASP A 22 -11.64 -16.91 2.41
CA ASP A 22 -11.31 -16.58 1.02
C ASP A 22 -11.37 -15.07 0.77
N VAL A 23 -12.44 -14.41 1.21
CA VAL A 23 -12.59 -12.95 1.07
C VAL A 23 -11.54 -12.20 1.88
N THR A 24 -11.21 -12.66 3.09
CA THR A 24 -10.17 -12.04 3.93
C THR A 24 -8.79 -12.15 3.27
N LEU A 25 -8.45 -13.30 2.70
CA LEU A 25 -7.21 -13.49 1.95
C LEU A 25 -7.16 -12.57 0.72
N ARG A 26 -8.24 -12.51 -0.07
CA ARG A 26 -8.37 -11.55 -1.17
C ARG A 26 -8.23 -10.10 -0.68
N GLY A 27 -8.78 -9.80 0.49
CA GLY A 27 -8.63 -8.50 1.16
C GLY A 27 -7.17 -8.10 1.34
N CYS A 28 -6.31 -8.99 1.84
CA CYS A 28 -4.87 -8.70 1.93
C CYS A 28 -4.20 -8.55 0.55
N ALA A 29 -4.54 -9.42 -0.40
CA ALA A 29 -4.00 -9.40 -1.76
C ALA A 29 -4.33 -8.10 -2.52
N GLN A 30 -5.49 -7.50 -2.25
CA GLN A 30 -5.95 -6.27 -2.87
C GLN A 30 -5.13 -5.03 -2.48
N VAL A 31 -4.28 -5.10 -1.44
CA VAL A 31 -3.32 -4.02 -1.13
C VAL A 31 -2.45 -3.68 -2.34
N MET A 32 -2.06 -4.70 -3.11
CA MET A 32 -1.36 -4.54 -4.38
C MET A 32 -2.23 -4.95 -5.58
N PHE A 33 -3.54 -4.73 -5.50
CA PHE A 33 -4.52 -4.93 -6.59
C PHE A 33 -4.72 -6.37 -7.09
N GLN A 34 -4.41 -7.38 -6.26
CA GLN A 34 -4.55 -8.78 -6.68
C GLN A 34 -5.84 -9.40 -6.12
N ASN A 35 -6.74 -9.85 -7.00
CA ASN A 35 -7.93 -10.59 -6.59
C ASN A 35 -7.67 -12.11 -6.54
N ASN A 36 -6.76 -12.53 -5.67
CA ASN A 36 -6.34 -13.93 -5.57
C ASN A 36 -6.05 -14.33 -4.10
N PRO A 37 -6.73 -15.37 -3.55
CA PRO A 37 -6.57 -15.76 -2.15
C PRO A 37 -5.19 -16.39 -1.86
N LEU A 38 -4.56 -17.07 -2.83
CA LEU A 38 -3.20 -17.60 -2.66
C LEU A 38 -2.17 -16.46 -2.59
N THR A 39 -2.35 -15.41 -3.41
CA THR A 39 -1.56 -14.18 -3.28
C THR A 39 -1.73 -13.58 -1.89
N GLY A 40 -2.95 -13.52 -1.37
CA GLY A 40 -3.24 -13.02 -0.03
C GLY A 40 -2.58 -13.82 1.08
N LEU A 41 -2.56 -15.15 0.95
CA LEU A 41 -1.86 -16.03 1.87
C LEU A 41 -0.35 -15.77 1.87
N LEU A 42 0.25 -15.62 0.69
CA LEU A 42 1.67 -15.29 0.55
C LEU A 42 1.99 -13.90 1.09
N PHE A 43 1.08 -12.93 0.93
CA PHE A 43 1.24 -11.58 1.50
C PHE A 43 1.17 -11.61 3.02
N PHE A 44 0.20 -12.30 3.63
CA PHE A 44 0.20 -12.48 5.07
C PHE A 44 1.48 -13.18 5.55
N ALA A 45 1.93 -14.24 4.88
CA ALA A 45 3.20 -14.88 5.21
C ALA A 45 4.39 -13.90 5.14
N ALA A 46 4.44 -13.04 4.12
CA ALA A 46 5.45 -12.00 3.99
C ALA A 46 5.39 -10.98 5.14
N ILE A 47 4.19 -10.51 5.51
CA ILE A 47 3.99 -9.60 6.63
C ILE A 47 4.45 -10.25 7.93
N PHE A 48 4.11 -11.52 8.18
CA PHE A 48 4.59 -12.24 9.37
C PHE A 48 6.12 -12.36 9.36
N VAL A 49 6.74 -12.74 8.24
CA VAL A 49 8.20 -12.82 8.16
C VAL A 49 8.86 -11.47 8.42
N GLY A 50 8.36 -10.39 7.81
CA GLY A 50 8.91 -9.04 8.00
C GLY A 50 8.71 -8.50 9.41
N ALA A 51 7.48 -8.55 9.93
CA ALA A 51 7.14 -8.06 11.26
C ALA A 51 7.95 -8.75 12.37
N PHE A 52 8.18 -10.07 12.26
CA PHE A 52 9.03 -10.79 13.22
C PHE A 52 10.52 -10.48 13.03
N ALA A 53 10.98 -10.28 11.78
CA ALA A 53 12.37 -9.90 11.51
C ALA A 53 12.71 -8.50 12.07
N GLU A 54 11.74 -7.59 12.09
CA GLU A 54 11.88 -6.24 12.66
C GLU A 54 11.62 -6.17 14.17
N GLY A 55 11.23 -7.30 14.79
CA GLY A 55 10.92 -7.35 16.22
C GLY A 55 9.58 -6.71 16.61
N ASN A 56 8.68 -6.45 15.66
CA ASN A 56 7.34 -5.90 15.90
C ASN A 56 6.22 -6.85 15.40
N PRO A 57 6.01 -8.01 16.04
CA PRO A 57 4.99 -8.98 15.62
C PRO A 57 3.56 -8.44 15.69
N ALA A 58 3.30 -7.34 16.40
CA ALA A 58 1.99 -6.71 16.46
C ALA A 58 1.52 -6.24 15.08
N VAL A 59 2.44 -5.85 14.19
CA VAL A 59 2.13 -5.51 12.79
C VAL A 59 1.48 -6.68 12.05
N ALA A 60 2.00 -7.90 12.25
CA ALA A 60 1.45 -9.09 11.60
C ALA A 60 0.03 -9.42 12.08
N PHE A 61 -0.19 -9.46 13.39
CA PHE A 61 -1.51 -9.73 13.95
C PHE A 61 -2.50 -8.59 13.69
N GLY A 62 -2.01 -7.35 13.71
CA GLY A 62 -2.77 -6.16 13.37
C GLY A 62 -3.27 -6.20 11.94
N SER A 63 -2.42 -6.58 10.98
CA SER A 63 -2.82 -6.75 9.57
C SER A 63 -4.00 -7.72 9.41
N VAL A 64 -3.97 -8.86 10.11
CA VAL A 64 -5.04 -9.86 10.09
C VAL A 64 -6.30 -9.30 10.74
N LEU A 65 -6.19 -8.71 11.94
CA LEU A 65 -7.33 -8.17 12.68
C LEU A 65 -8.04 -7.05 11.91
N GLY A 66 -7.27 -6.10 11.36
CA GLY A 66 -7.80 -5.01 10.56
C GLY A 66 -8.49 -5.50 9.29
N THR A 67 -7.90 -6.49 8.60
CA THR A 67 -8.53 -7.13 7.43
C THR A 67 -9.82 -7.84 7.81
N VAL A 68 -9.84 -8.61 8.90
CA VAL A 68 -11.03 -9.33 9.37
C VAL A 68 -12.14 -8.37 9.78
N ALA A 69 -11.84 -7.31 10.53
CA ALA A 69 -12.81 -6.30 10.95
C ALA A 69 -13.45 -5.61 9.74
N ALA A 70 -12.63 -5.24 8.75
CA ALA A 70 -13.10 -4.62 7.52
C ALA A 70 -13.91 -5.60 6.64
N THR A 71 -13.45 -6.84 6.46
CA THR A 71 -14.19 -7.89 5.74
C THR A 71 -15.54 -8.19 6.40
N PHE A 72 -15.59 -8.27 7.73
CA PHE A 72 -16.83 -8.47 8.48
C PHE A 72 -17.81 -7.31 8.29
N THR A 73 -17.30 -6.08 8.33
CA THR A 73 -18.11 -4.88 8.05
C THR A 73 -18.67 -4.92 6.62
N GLY A 74 -17.81 -5.22 5.64
CA GLY A 74 -18.20 -5.29 4.22
C GLY A 74 -19.23 -6.38 3.90
N MET A 75 -19.28 -7.46 4.68
CA MET A 75 -20.21 -8.57 4.48
C MET A 75 -21.68 -8.14 4.59
N HIS A 76 -21.94 -7.06 5.33
CA HIS A 76 -23.28 -6.52 5.55
C HIS A 76 -23.69 -5.47 4.49
N LEU A 77 -22.84 -5.19 3.50
CA LEU A 77 -23.13 -4.25 2.41
C LEU A 77 -23.91 -4.92 1.28
N LYS A 78 -24.61 -4.09 0.47
CA LYS A 78 -25.34 -4.58 -0.70
C LYS A 78 -24.43 -5.02 -1.84
N ASP A 79 -23.24 -4.43 -1.97
CA ASP A 79 -22.28 -4.76 -3.03
C ASP A 79 -21.46 -6.01 -2.68
N GLN A 80 -22.11 -7.16 -2.80
CA GLN A 80 -21.53 -8.47 -2.54
C GLN A 80 -20.46 -8.86 -3.58
N THR A 81 -20.48 -8.25 -4.77
CA THR A 81 -19.48 -8.50 -5.81
C THR A 81 -18.13 -7.90 -5.39
N SER A 82 -18.11 -6.64 -4.99
CA SER A 82 -16.91 -5.99 -4.48
C SER A 82 -16.43 -6.61 -3.17
N TRP A 83 -17.38 -7.02 -2.31
CA TRP A 83 -17.05 -7.75 -1.08
C TRP A 83 -16.34 -9.07 -1.40
N LYS A 84 -16.90 -9.93 -2.26
CA LYS A 84 -16.26 -11.20 -2.66
C LYS A 84 -14.91 -11.01 -3.33
N ALA A 85 -14.67 -9.87 -3.97
CA ALA A 85 -13.38 -9.52 -4.55
C ALA A 85 -12.36 -8.99 -3.52
N GLY A 86 -12.72 -8.86 -2.24
CA GLY A 86 -11.84 -8.36 -1.18
C GLY A 86 -11.68 -6.84 -1.14
N LEU A 87 -12.46 -6.07 -1.92
CA LEU A 87 -12.25 -4.62 -2.08
C LEU A 87 -12.55 -3.78 -0.83
N PHE A 88 -13.17 -4.38 0.19
CA PHE A 88 -13.39 -3.72 1.48
C PHE A 88 -12.33 -4.09 2.53
N GLY A 89 -11.47 -5.09 2.28
CA GLY A 89 -10.53 -5.60 3.29
C GLY A 89 -9.17 -4.90 3.32
N TYR A 90 -8.63 -4.50 2.17
CA TYR A 90 -7.23 -4.09 2.05
C TYR A 90 -6.89 -2.79 2.80
N ASN A 91 -7.81 -1.83 2.86
CA ASN A 91 -7.58 -0.62 3.66
C ASN A 91 -7.52 -0.95 5.16
N GLY A 92 -8.37 -1.87 5.63
CA GLY A 92 -8.30 -2.38 7.01
C GLY A 92 -7.00 -3.13 7.30
N CYS A 93 -6.49 -3.90 6.33
CA CYS A 93 -5.17 -4.55 6.40
C CYS A 93 -4.08 -3.52 6.71
N LEU A 94 -4.00 -2.46 5.90
CA LEU A 94 -2.97 -1.43 6.05
C LEU A 94 -3.15 -0.58 7.33
N VAL A 95 -4.38 -0.33 7.78
CA VAL A 95 -4.60 0.29 9.11
C VAL A 95 -4.03 -0.61 10.22
N GLY A 96 -4.29 -1.91 10.12
CA GLY A 96 -3.78 -2.91 11.05
C GLY A 96 -2.26 -3.06 11.04
N VAL A 97 -1.61 -2.77 9.92
CA VAL A 97 -0.14 -2.65 9.82
C VAL A 97 0.33 -1.34 10.42
N GLY A 98 -0.23 -0.21 9.97
CA GLY A 98 0.30 1.13 10.28
C GLY A 98 0.18 1.55 11.74
N LEU A 99 -0.93 1.23 12.42
CA LEU A 99 -1.08 1.64 13.83
C LEU A 99 0.01 1.05 14.73
N PRO A 100 0.25 -0.27 14.77
CA PRO A 100 1.34 -0.83 15.59
C PRO A 100 2.75 -0.50 15.07
N THR A 101 2.91 -0.04 13.82
CA THR A 101 4.20 0.50 13.34
C THR A 101 4.56 1.80 14.03
N PHE A 102 3.59 2.68 14.34
CA PHE A 102 3.87 4.03 14.85
C PHE A 102 3.48 4.26 16.31
N LEU A 103 2.50 3.50 16.82
CA LEU A 103 1.93 3.65 18.16
C LEU A 103 2.33 2.48 19.07
N GLU A 104 2.50 2.76 20.36
CA GLU A 104 2.78 1.73 21.36
C GLU A 104 1.67 0.67 21.39
N VAL A 105 2.06 -0.60 21.42
CA VAL A 105 1.11 -1.72 21.38
C VAL A 105 0.41 -1.85 22.73
N THR A 106 -0.77 -1.25 22.83
CA THR A 106 -1.66 -1.30 23.99
C THR A 106 -3.01 -1.91 23.62
N PRO A 107 -3.84 -2.32 24.60
CA PRO A 107 -5.22 -2.72 24.33
C PRO A 107 -6.03 -1.67 23.56
N ILE A 108 -5.73 -0.38 23.76
CA ILE A 108 -6.37 0.73 23.06
C ILE A 108 -6.03 0.67 21.56
N VAL A 109 -4.75 0.45 21.20
CA VAL A 109 -4.36 0.34 19.79
C VAL A 109 -5.06 -0.84 19.10
N TRP A 110 -5.24 -1.98 19.78
CA TRP A 110 -6.02 -3.10 19.22
C TRP A 110 -7.49 -2.72 18.94
N LEU A 111 -8.12 -1.96 19.85
CA LEU A 111 -9.48 -1.42 19.62
C LEU A 111 -9.48 -0.41 18.48
N CYS A 112 -8.45 0.43 18.35
CA CYS A 112 -8.29 1.35 17.24
C CYS A 112 -8.11 0.62 15.91
N ILE A 113 -7.41 -0.52 15.86
CA ILE A 113 -7.30 -1.35 14.64
C ILE A 113 -8.68 -1.88 14.22
N ILE A 114 -9.50 -2.36 15.16
CA ILE A 114 -10.86 -2.83 14.85
C ILE A 114 -11.70 -1.66 14.33
N LEU A 115 -11.74 -0.55 15.07
CA LEU A 115 -12.48 0.65 14.68
C LEU A 115 -12.01 1.17 13.31
N GLY A 116 -10.70 1.24 13.10
CA GLY A 116 -10.10 1.73 11.86
C GLY A 116 -10.39 0.80 10.69
N GLY A 117 -10.41 -0.52 10.90
CA GLY A 117 -10.88 -1.50 9.92
C GLY A 117 -12.33 -1.24 9.51
N VAL A 118 -13.25 -1.06 10.48
CA VAL A 118 -14.66 -0.73 10.23
C VAL A 118 -14.80 0.60 9.47
N VAL A 119 -14.16 1.66 9.97
CA VAL A 119 -14.25 3.01 9.39
C VAL A 119 -13.61 3.05 8.00
N SER A 120 -12.56 2.27 7.74
CA SER A 120 -11.94 2.19 6.41
C SER A 120 -12.94 1.74 5.34
N VAL A 121 -13.91 0.87 5.67
CA VAL A 121 -14.99 0.47 4.76
C VAL A 121 -15.92 1.64 4.47
N ILE A 122 -16.33 2.38 5.50
CA ILE A 122 -17.19 3.56 5.37
C ILE A 122 -16.52 4.62 4.49
N VAL A 123 -15.24 4.90 4.74
CA VAL A 123 -14.45 5.85 3.95
C VAL A 123 -14.23 5.33 2.53
N THR A 124 -14.04 4.02 2.33
CA THR A 124 -13.96 3.41 1.00
C THR A 124 -15.22 3.68 0.20
N ILE A 125 -16.40 3.45 0.78
CA ILE A 125 -17.69 3.70 0.12
C ILE A 125 -17.84 5.20 -0.18
N CYS A 126 -17.56 6.06 0.80
CA CYS A 126 -17.67 7.51 0.66
C CYS A 126 -16.82 8.04 -0.51
N ILE A 127 -15.53 7.67 -0.54
CA ILE A 127 -14.61 8.09 -1.61
C ILE A 127 -15.02 7.48 -2.95
N ALA A 128 -15.40 6.20 -3.00
CA ALA A 128 -15.87 5.57 -4.23
C ALA A 128 -17.12 6.27 -4.79
N ASP A 129 -18.04 6.68 -3.92
CA ASP A 129 -19.25 7.41 -4.31
C ASP A 129 -18.97 8.83 -4.83
N ILE A 130 -17.97 9.52 -4.25
CA ILE A 130 -17.50 10.81 -4.78
C ILE A 130 -16.84 10.58 -6.15
N LEU A 131 -15.95 9.59 -6.25
CA LEU A 131 -15.12 9.37 -7.44
C LEU A 131 -15.84 8.67 -8.60
N LYS A 132 -17.05 8.13 -8.39
CA LYS A 132 -17.80 7.41 -9.42
C LYS A 132 -18.03 8.24 -10.69
N THR A 133 -18.16 9.56 -10.56
CA THR A 133 -18.32 10.49 -11.68
C THR A 133 -17.14 10.43 -12.65
N TRP A 134 -15.92 10.25 -12.12
CA TRP A 134 -14.68 10.13 -12.89
C TRP A 134 -14.27 8.67 -13.16
N LYS A 135 -15.01 7.70 -12.64
CA LYS A 135 -14.75 6.25 -12.76
C LYS A 135 -13.36 5.84 -12.25
N VAL A 136 -12.88 6.50 -11.20
CA VAL A 136 -11.59 6.19 -10.57
C VAL A 136 -11.80 5.48 -9.24
N ALA A 137 -10.92 4.52 -8.93
CA ALA A 137 -10.97 3.78 -7.68
C ALA A 137 -10.57 4.63 -6.47
N ALA A 138 -11.06 4.27 -5.28
CA ALA A 138 -10.67 4.91 -4.02
C ALA A 138 -9.20 4.66 -3.64
N LEU A 139 -8.59 3.60 -4.18
CA LEU A 139 -7.22 3.17 -3.88
C LEU A 139 -7.01 3.05 -2.35
N THR A 140 -5.80 3.30 -1.85
CA THR A 140 -5.48 3.25 -0.42
C THR A 140 -5.82 4.54 0.34
N ALA A 141 -6.53 5.49 -0.28
CA ALA A 141 -6.94 6.73 0.38
C ALA A 141 -7.72 6.50 1.70
N PRO A 142 -8.63 5.50 1.79
CA PRO A 142 -9.31 5.19 3.04
C PRO A 142 -8.36 4.78 4.16
N PHE A 143 -7.36 3.94 3.87
CA PHE A 143 -6.30 3.60 4.83
C PHE A 143 -5.57 4.86 5.30
N VAL A 144 -5.14 5.70 4.37
CA VAL A 144 -4.34 6.89 4.70
C VAL A 144 -5.12 7.84 5.59
N LEU A 145 -6.36 8.19 5.21
CA LEU A 145 -7.17 9.14 5.97
C LEU A 145 -7.51 8.64 7.37
N VAL A 146 -7.87 7.35 7.50
CA VAL A 146 -8.16 6.74 8.81
C VAL A 146 -6.91 6.72 9.68
N THR A 147 -5.77 6.28 9.12
CA THR A 147 -4.51 6.17 9.87
C THR A 147 -3.99 7.54 10.25
N TRP A 148 -3.95 8.52 9.34
CA TRP A 148 -3.58 9.90 9.66
C TRP A 148 -4.43 10.49 10.78
N THR A 149 -5.74 10.26 10.75
CA THR A 149 -6.64 10.72 11.81
C THR A 149 -6.21 10.15 13.16
N MET A 150 -5.90 8.86 13.24
CA MET A 150 -5.49 8.21 14.49
C MET A 150 -4.07 8.60 14.94
N LEU A 151 -3.13 8.77 14.00
CA LEU A 151 -1.78 9.23 14.32
C LEU A 151 -1.79 10.69 14.81
N LEU A 152 -2.54 11.58 14.16
CA LEU A 152 -2.70 12.97 14.64
C LEU A 152 -3.42 13.04 15.98
N ALA A 153 -4.42 12.18 16.18
CA ALA A 153 -5.14 12.06 17.44
C ALA A 153 -4.23 11.64 18.61
N SER A 154 -3.11 10.96 18.35
CA SER A 154 -2.13 10.60 19.39
C SER A 154 -1.54 11.80 20.13
N TYR A 155 -1.43 12.95 19.46
CA TYR A 155 -0.98 14.20 20.09
C TYR A 155 -2.05 14.82 21.01
N ALA A 156 -3.33 14.46 20.84
CA ALA A 156 -4.44 15.01 21.60
C ALA A 156 -4.95 14.07 22.72
N PHE A 157 -4.70 12.75 22.60
CA PHE A 157 -5.22 11.75 23.52
C PHE A 157 -4.08 10.94 24.15
N GLY A 158 -3.82 11.14 25.44
CA GLY A 158 -2.75 10.45 26.19
C GLY A 158 -2.92 8.93 26.37
N GLY A 159 -3.98 8.33 25.83
CA GLY A 159 -4.12 6.87 25.72
C GLY A 159 -3.49 6.29 24.45
N LEU A 160 -3.03 7.14 23.54
CA LEU A 160 -2.38 6.79 22.28
C LEU A 160 -0.95 7.32 22.31
N ASN A 161 -0.02 6.54 22.85
CA ASN A 161 1.39 6.92 22.86
C ASN A 161 2.03 6.55 21.52
N SER A 162 2.86 7.45 20.98
CA SER A 162 3.70 7.18 19.82
C SER A 162 5.08 6.68 20.24
N HIS A 163 5.67 5.77 19.47
CA HIS A 163 7.04 5.29 19.72
C HIS A 163 7.95 5.43 18.49
N ALA A 164 7.39 5.53 17.29
CA ALA A 164 8.14 5.61 16.03
C ALA A 164 7.60 6.66 15.06
N LEU A 165 6.82 7.64 15.54
CA LEU A 165 6.41 8.78 14.71
C LEU A 165 7.62 9.67 14.39
N PRO A 166 7.70 10.24 13.17
CA PRO A 166 8.69 11.27 12.85
C PRO A 166 8.63 12.44 13.83
N LEU A 167 9.79 12.99 14.17
CA LEU A 167 9.84 14.20 14.99
C LEU A 167 9.31 15.40 14.19
N PRO A 168 8.38 16.19 14.74
CA PRO A 168 7.92 17.42 14.11
C PRO A 168 9.09 18.36 13.79
N ASN A 169 9.23 18.74 12.53
CA ASN A 169 10.29 19.64 12.07
C ASN A 169 9.80 20.54 10.93
N LEU A 170 10.26 21.79 10.91
CA LEU A 170 9.95 22.71 9.81
C LEU A 170 10.78 22.34 8.56
N PRO A 171 10.25 22.60 7.35
CA PRO A 171 10.99 22.42 6.12
C PRO A 171 12.32 23.18 6.14
N HIS A 172 13.38 22.49 5.75
CA HIS A 172 14.71 23.05 5.56
C HIS A 172 15.37 22.35 4.37
N ASP A 173 16.36 23.01 3.78
CA ASP A 173 17.10 22.44 2.66
C ASP A 173 17.85 21.17 3.12
N LEU A 174 17.76 20.12 2.31
CA LEU A 174 18.62 18.95 2.49
C LEU A 174 20.07 19.37 2.22
N VAL A 175 20.94 19.16 3.20
CA VAL A 175 22.39 19.33 3.00
C VAL A 175 22.91 18.08 2.29
N ALA A 176 22.99 18.13 0.96
CA ALA A 176 23.58 17.03 0.19
C ALA A 176 25.09 16.95 0.47
N HIS A 177 25.54 15.79 0.98
CA HIS A 177 26.91 15.63 1.45
C HIS A 177 27.88 15.08 0.39
N THR A 178 27.39 14.59 -0.76
CA THR A 178 28.23 13.90 -1.74
C THR A 178 27.87 14.26 -3.19
N PRO A 179 28.87 14.44 -4.09
CA PRO A 179 28.65 14.66 -5.51
C PRO A 179 28.46 13.37 -6.33
N ASP A 180 28.76 12.20 -5.76
CA ASP A 180 28.59 10.91 -6.42
C ASP A 180 27.17 10.35 -6.19
N LEU A 181 26.52 10.00 -7.29
CA LEU A 181 25.10 9.67 -7.40
C LEU A 181 24.66 8.50 -6.52
N LEU A 182 25.53 7.49 -6.42
CA LEU A 182 25.22 6.21 -5.78
C LEU A 182 26.08 5.95 -4.54
N ASP A 183 26.88 6.93 -4.12
CA ASP A 183 27.72 6.77 -2.94
C ASP A 183 26.86 6.52 -1.70
N GLY A 184 27.17 5.41 -1.02
CA GLY A 184 26.41 4.93 0.12
C GLY A 184 24.96 4.51 -0.15
N ILE A 185 24.53 4.38 -1.41
CA ILE A 185 23.21 3.84 -1.78
C ILE A 185 23.33 2.33 -2.06
N ASP A 186 22.69 1.51 -1.24
CA ASP A 186 22.52 0.08 -1.51
C ASP A 186 21.31 -0.14 -2.40
N VAL A 187 21.52 -0.03 -3.71
CA VAL A 187 20.45 -0.13 -4.71
C VAL A 187 19.68 -1.45 -4.61
N PHE A 188 20.36 -2.55 -4.24
CA PHE A 188 19.71 -3.85 -4.10
C PHE A 188 18.74 -3.84 -2.91
N HIS A 189 19.22 -3.51 -1.71
CA HIS A 189 18.36 -3.48 -0.53
C HIS A 189 17.27 -2.42 -0.66
N ALA A 190 17.58 -1.22 -1.13
CA ALA A 190 16.61 -0.15 -1.37
C ALA A 190 15.47 -0.58 -2.31
N THR A 191 15.82 -1.29 -3.40
CA THR A 191 14.83 -1.79 -4.37
C THR A 191 13.91 -2.84 -3.75
N PHE A 192 14.45 -3.79 -2.99
CA PHE A 192 13.62 -4.80 -2.34
C PHE A 192 12.83 -4.21 -1.18
N TYR A 193 13.43 -3.38 -0.33
CA TYR A 193 12.72 -2.68 0.75
C TYR A 193 11.58 -1.82 0.24
N GLY A 194 11.73 -1.15 -0.91
CA GLY A 194 10.62 -0.44 -1.54
C GLY A 194 9.37 -1.30 -1.79
N ILE A 195 9.53 -2.61 -2.04
CA ILE A 195 8.39 -3.52 -2.23
C ILE A 195 7.74 -3.89 -0.88
N SER A 196 8.54 -4.20 0.14
CA SER A 196 8.02 -4.56 1.45
C SER A 196 7.47 -3.37 2.23
N GLU A 197 7.99 -2.16 1.99
CA GLU A 197 7.55 -0.90 2.59
C GLU A 197 6.12 -0.51 2.19
N VAL A 198 5.55 -1.17 1.16
CA VAL A 198 4.10 -1.10 0.90
C VAL A 198 3.30 -1.57 2.12
N PHE A 199 3.89 -2.45 2.93
CA PHE A 199 3.38 -2.91 4.23
C PHE A 199 4.24 -2.40 5.40
N LEU A 200 4.91 -1.26 5.24
CA LEU A 200 5.65 -0.54 6.29
C LEU A 200 6.72 -1.38 7.00
N MET A 201 7.47 -2.14 6.21
CA MET A 201 8.59 -2.98 6.67
C MET A 201 9.70 -3.03 5.60
N SER A 202 10.95 -3.10 6.02
CA SER A 202 12.16 -3.15 5.22
C SER A 202 12.80 -4.55 5.30
N THR A 203 12.28 -5.50 4.52
CA THR A 203 12.77 -6.90 4.51
C THR A 203 12.89 -7.49 3.11
N VAL A 204 14.09 -7.98 2.76
CA VAL A 204 14.32 -8.64 1.46
C VAL A 204 13.50 -9.93 1.34
N VAL A 205 13.44 -10.72 2.40
CA VAL A 205 12.70 -11.99 2.40
C VAL A 205 11.19 -11.74 2.25
N GLY A 206 10.65 -10.73 2.95
CA GLY A 206 9.27 -10.31 2.77
C GLY A 206 8.99 -9.86 1.33
N SER A 207 9.87 -9.06 0.74
CA SER A 207 9.75 -8.61 -0.66
C SER A 207 9.77 -9.74 -1.67
N LEU A 208 10.59 -10.79 -1.46
CA LEU A 208 10.57 -11.98 -2.33
C LEU A 208 9.23 -12.71 -2.23
N LEU A 209 8.63 -12.81 -1.04
CA LEU A 209 7.31 -13.39 -0.85
C LEU A 209 6.19 -12.53 -1.45
N PHE A 210 6.27 -11.19 -1.33
CA PHE A 210 5.35 -10.28 -2.02
C PHE A 210 5.47 -10.40 -3.53
N LEU A 211 6.68 -10.44 -4.09
CA LEU A 211 6.88 -10.65 -5.54
C LEU A 211 6.36 -12.02 -5.99
N ALA A 212 6.58 -13.08 -5.20
CA ALA A 212 6.01 -14.40 -5.49
C ALA A 212 4.48 -14.37 -5.47
N GLY A 213 3.88 -13.69 -4.50
CA GLY A 213 2.43 -13.48 -4.41
C GLY A 213 1.88 -12.71 -5.60
N LEU A 214 2.54 -11.63 -6.01
CA LEU A 214 2.20 -10.89 -7.23
C LEU A 214 2.28 -11.81 -8.45
N ALA A 215 3.38 -12.54 -8.62
CA ALA A 215 3.61 -13.44 -9.75
C ALA A 215 2.57 -14.57 -9.87
N VAL A 216 2.03 -15.06 -8.75
CA VAL A 216 0.93 -16.03 -8.70
C VAL A 216 -0.34 -15.49 -9.36
N SER A 217 -0.63 -14.20 -9.21
CA SER A 217 -1.82 -13.56 -9.76
C SER A 217 -1.56 -12.94 -11.14
N SER A 218 -0.43 -12.25 -11.30
CA SER A 218 -0.01 -11.55 -12.50
C SER A 218 1.51 -11.33 -12.54
N LEU A 219 2.20 -11.99 -13.47
CA LEU A 219 3.64 -11.76 -13.72
C LEU A 219 3.93 -10.29 -14.08
N TRP A 220 2.99 -9.63 -14.76
CA TRP A 220 3.13 -8.21 -15.08
C TRP A 220 3.09 -7.33 -13.83
N ALA A 221 2.23 -7.63 -12.87
CA ALA A 221 2.20 -6.88 -11.60
C ALA A 221 3.51 -7.03 -10.84
N ALA A 222 4.08 -8.24 -10.78
CA ALA A 222 5.39 -8.47 -10.18
C ALA A 222 6.51 -7.68 -10.88
N LEU A 223 6.53 -7.71 -12.22
CA LEU A 223 7.53 -6.98 -13.01
C LEU A 223 7.40 -5.46 -12.84
N PHE A 224 6.19 -4.91 -12.94
CA PHE A 224 5.97 -3.48 -12.75
C PHE A 224 6.29 -3.04 -11.32
N GLY A 225 5.94 -3.84 -10.31
CA GLY A 225 6.32 -3.55 -8.92
C GLY A 225 7.85 -3.46 -8.75
N LEU A 226 8.59 -4.44 -9.27
CA LEU A 226 10.05 -4.45 -9.20
C LEU A 226 10.69 -3.28 -9.98
N VAL A 227 10.25 -3.04 -11.22
CA VAL A 227 10.75 -1.95 -12.06
C VAL A 227 10.40 -0.58 -11.46
N GLY A 228 9.19 -0.44 -10.91
CA GLY A 228 8.75 0.78 -10.23
C GLY A 228 9.61 1.10 -9.01
N SER A 229 9.92 0.08 -8.19
CA SER A 229 10.81 0.23 -7.04
C SER A 229 12.21 0.67 -7.47
N LEU A 230 12.83 -0.06 -8.41
CA LEU A 230 14.17 0.24 -8.89
C LEU A 230 14.25 1.64 -9.50
N LEU A 231 13.28 2.01 -10.36
CA LEU A 231 13.25 3.33 -10.97
C LEU A 231 13.11 4.43 -9.91
N ALA A 232 12.29 4.24 -8.89
CA ALA A 232 12.12 5.22 -7.83
C ALA A 232 13.41 5.42 -7.01
N VAL A 233 14.14 4.35 -6.69
CA VAL A 233 15.46 4.42 -6.05
C VAL A 233 16.42 5.24 -6.91
N LEU A 234 16.54 4.92 -8.20
CA LEU A 234 17.43 5.63 -9.12
C LEU A 234 17.06 7.11 -9.28
N VAL A 235 15.78 7.44 -9.34
CA VAL A 235 15.31 8.83 -9.42
C VAL A 235 15.59 9.58 -8.12
N ALA A 236 15.32 8.97 -6.96
CA ALA A 236 15.60 9.59 -5.67
C ALA A 236 17.11 9.83 -5.47
N SER A 237 17.95 8.88 -5.88
CA SER A 237 19.42 9.05 -5.90
C SER A 237 19.84 10.17 -6.86
N LEU A 238 19.24 10.25 -8.06
CA LEU A 238 19.48 11.34 -9.01
C LEU A 238 19.10 12.72 -8.50
N LEU A 239 18.06 12.80 -7.68
CA LEU A 239 17.63 14.04 -7.06
C LEU A 239 18.34 14.32 -5.73
N LEU A 240 19.35 13.51 -5.36
CA LEU A 240 20.11 13.62 -4.11
C LEU A 240 19.19 13.64 -2.88
N GLY A 241 18.17 12.77 -2.89
CA GLY A 241 17.28 12.56 -1.75
C GLY A 241 18.03 12.02 -0.53
N GLU A 242 17.38 12.06 0.64
CA GLU A 242 18.02 11.61 1.88
C GLU A 242 18.46 10.14 1.79
N GLN A 243 19.77 9.90 1.91
CA GLN A 243 20.38 8.59 1.73
C GLN A 243 19.77 7.50 2.63
N SER A 244 19.47 7.83 3.88
CA SER A 244 18.85 6.90 4.85
C SER A 244 17.46 6.46 4.35
N ALA A 245 16.66 7.41 3.88
CA ALA A 245 15.32 7.17 3.38
C ALA A 245 15.33 6.39 2.06
N ILE A 246 16.30 6.64 1.17
CA ILE A 246 16.47 5.85 -0.05
C ILE A 246 16.83 4.41 0.29
N ASN A 247 17.83 4.19 1.17
CA ASN A 247 18.28 2.85 1.55
C ASN A 247 17.20 2.03 2.25
N ASN A 248 16.32 2.69 3.02
CA ASN A 248 15.15 2.05 3.64
C ASN A 248 13.94 1.95 2.69
N GLY A 249 14.07 2.24 1.40
CA GLY A 249 12.98 2.08 0.42
C GLY A 249 11.84 3.11 0.55
N LEU A 250 11.99 4.15 1.36
CA LEU A 250 10.93 5.13 1.69
C LEU A 250 10.56 6.04 0.52
N TYR A 251 11.41 6.14 -0.51
CA TYR A 251 11.06 6.81 -1.77
C TYR A 251 10.40 5.89 -2.79
N ALA A 252 10.40 4.57 -2.56
CA ALA A 252 10.05 3.57 -3.57
C ALA A 252 8.67 2.94 -3.39
N PHE A 253 8.17 2.75 -2.18
CA PHE A 253 6.94 1.99 -1.95
C PHE A 253 5.68 2.58 -2.59
N SER A 254 5.51 3.91 -2.56
CA SER A 254 4.43 4.57 -3.29
C SER A 254 4.57 4.36 -4.80
N ALA A 255 5.79 4.41 -5.33
CA ALA A 255 6.05 4.15 -6.73
C ALA A 255 5.79 2.69 -7.15
N VAL A 256 6.01 1.71 -6.26
CA VAL A 256 5.62 0.31 -6.48
C VAL A 256 4.12 0.19 -6.75
N LEU A 257 3.29 0.80 -5.90
CA LEU A 257 1.84 0.79 -6.07
C LEU A 257 1.42 1.54 -7.34
N THR A 258 2.03 2.70 -7.63
CA THR A 258 1.75 3.44 -8.87
C THR A 258 2.09 2.60 -10.09
N ALA A 259 3.23 1.90 -10.08
CA ALA A 259 3.67 1.07 -11.18
C ALA A 259 2.72 -0.10 -11.44
N ILE A 260 2.28 -0.79 -10.39
CA ILE A 260 1.33 -1.91 -10.52
C ILE A 260 -0.02 -1.40 -11.04
N ALA A 261 -0.53 -0.31 -10.44
CA ALA A 261 -1.80 0.30 -10.78
C ALA A 261 -1.85 0.73 -12.25
N LEU A 262 -0.89 1.55 -12.69
CA LEU A 262 -0.84 2.07 -14.05
C LEU A 262 -0.39 1.02 -15.07
N GLY A 263 0.56 0.16 -14.71
CA GLY A 263 1.20 -0.76 -15.65
C GLY A 263 0.41 -2.03 -15.94
N SER A 264 -0.38 -2.52 -14.97
CA SER A 264 -0.99 -3.85 -15.05
C SER A 264 -2.42 -3.97 -14.56
N THR A 265 -2.86 -3.14 -13.61
CA THR A 265 -4.21 -3.25 -13.03
C THR A 265 -5.25 -2.48 -13.83
N PHE A 266 -5.02 -1.18 -14.04
CA PHE A 266 -5.98 -0.29 -14.69
C PHE A 266 -5.71 -0.12 -16.18
N ASN A 267 -4.58 -0.61 -16.69
CA ASN A 267 -4.26 -0.64 -18.12
C ASN A 267 -3.70 -2.01 -18.52
N LYS A 268 -3.83 -2.34 -19.81
CA LYS A 268 -3.20 -3.55 -20.38
C LYS A 268 -1.72 -3.29 -20.70
N PRO A 269 -0.78 -4.14 -20.27
CA PRO A 269 0.65 -3.98 -20.55
C PRO A 269 0.94 -3.85 -22.06
N ARG A 270 1.46 -2.70 -22.47
CA ARG A 270 1.89 -2.35 -23.85
C ARG A 270 2.99 -1.29 -23.75
N LEU A 271 3.75 -1.07 -24.82
CA LEU A 271 4.86 -0.09 -24.82
C LEU A 271 4.41 1.33 -24.41
N ARG A 272 3.25 1.80 -24.89
CA ARG A 272 2.70 3.11 -24.49
C ARG A 272 2.41 3.17 -22.99
N VAL A 273 1.83 2.11 -22.44
CA VAL A 273 1.51 2.00 -21.01
C VAL A 273 2.78 1.91 -20.18
N LEU A 274 3.81 1.23 -20.67
CA LEU A 274 5.12 1.21 -20.03
C LEU A 274 5.66 2.63 -19.89
N ILE A 275 5.74 3.40 -20.98
CA ILE A 275 6.21 4.80 -20.94
C ILE A 275 5.35 5.64 -19.97
N TYR A 276 4.03 5.51 -20.04
CA TYR A 276 3.10 6.21 -19.15
C TYR A 276 3.35 5.87 -17.67
N THR A 277 3.60 4.59 -17.39
CA THR A 277 3.89 4.08 -16.05
C THR A 277 5.23 4.60 -15.53
N LEU A 278 6.28 4.63 -16.37
CA LEU A 278 7.59 5.17 -15.97
C LEU A 278 7.48 6.67 -15.61
N ILE A 279 6.71 7.45 -16.39
CA ILE A 279 6.44 8.86 -16.08
C ILE A 279 5.66 8.98 -14.75
N GLY A 280 4.64 8.15 -14.54
CA GLY A 280 3.86 8.11 -13.30
C GLY A 280 4.71 7.75 -12.07
N VAL A 281 5.64 6.81 -12.21
CA VAL A 281 6.60 6.43 -11.16
C VAL A 281 7.51 7.59 -10.82
N ILE A 282 8.14 8.23 -11.82
CA ILE A 282 9.01 9.40 -11.62
C ILE A 282 8.22 10.49 -10.89
N PHE A 283 7.02 10.81 -11.36
CA PHE A 283 6.16 11.82 -10.73
C PHE A 283 5.80 11.44 -9.29
N THR A 284 5.55 10.16 -9.00
CA THR A 284 5.28 9.68 -7.64
C THR A 284 6.43 9.98 -6.68
N VAL A 285 7.69 9.89 -7.12
CA VAL A 285 8.87 10.26 -6.31
C VAL A 285 8.86 11.74 -5.95
N PHE A 286 8.49 12.63 -6.89
CA PHE A 286 8.31 14.05 -6.59
C PHE A 286 7.19 14.30 -5.59
N VAL A 287 6.04 13.62 -5.76
CA VAL A 287 4.92 13.74 -4.81
C VAL A 287 5.31 13.21 -3.43
N GLN A 288 6.11 12.14 -3.35
CA GLN A 288 6.63 11.60 -2.10
C GLN A 288 7.49 12.64 -1.38
N GLY A 289 8.47 13.23 -2.06
CA GLY A 289 9.29 14.30 -1.49
C GLY A 289 8.46 15.50 -1.03
N ALA A 290 7.52 15.95 -1.85
CA ALA A 290 6.64 17.08 -1.51
C ALA A 290 5.78 16.79 -0.26
N LEU A 291 5.18 15.60 -0.17
CA LEU A 291 4.37 15.23 0.98
C LEU A 291 5.20 14.98 2.24
N ASN A 292 6.42 14.46 2.12
CA ASN A 292 7.35 14.36 3.26
C ASN A 292 7.57 15.76 3.85
N THR A 293 7.82 16.76 3.00
CA THR A 293 7.99 18.16 3.42
C THR A 293 6.73 18.76 4.04
N VAL A 294 5.55 18.52 3.45
CA VAL A 294 4.27 19.06 3.93
C VAL A 294 3.87 18.49 5.29
N LEU A 295 4.16 17.21 5.55
CA LEU A 295 3.79 16.54 6.81
C LEU A 295 4.87 16.60 7.89
N ALA A 296 6.10 17.01 7.55
CA ALA A 296 7.18 17.18 8.52
C ALA A 296 6.79 18.05 9.74
N PRO A 297 6.06 19.18 9.61
CA PRO A 297 5.69 20.01 10.76
C PRO A 297 4.75 19.34 11.76
N VAL A 298 4.00 18.33 11.33
CA VAL A 298 3.04 17.61 12.17
C VAL A 298 3.53 16.21 12.58
N GLY A 299 4.74 15.82 12.16
CA GLY A 299 5.40 14.61 12.64
C GLY A 299 4.69 13.29 12.29
N ILE A 300 3.99 13.22 11.16
CA ILE A 300 3.35 11.97 10.70
C ILE A 300 3.91 11.51 9.34
N PRO A 301 3.95 10.20 9.08
CA PRO A 301 4.37 9.65 7.80
C PRO A 301 3.35 9.97 6.69
N THR A 302 3.83 10.06 5.47
CA THR A 302 2.98 10.24 4.28
C THR A 302 2.12 9.03 3.95
N LEU A 303 2.51 7.86 4.46
CA LEU A 303 1.93 6.56 4.11
C LEU A 303 1.87 6.44 2.57
N THR A 304 0.82 5.85 2.02
CA THR A 304 0.67 5.68 0.56
C THR A 304 -0.06 6.85 -0.11
N MET A 305 -0.18 8.02 0.53
CA MET A 305 -0.80 9.19 -0.11
C MET A 305 -0.09 9.64 -1.40
N PRO A 306 1.26 9.58 -1.51
CA PRO A 306 1.92 9.93 -2.76
C PRO A 306 1.48 9.05 -3.93
N PHE A 307 1.31 7.75 -3.68
CA PHE A 307 0.71 6.81 -4.63
C PHE A 307 -0.72 7.21 -5.01
N VAL A 308 -1.58 7.50 -4.03
CA VAL A 308 -2.98 7.85 -4.25
C VAL A 308 -3.09 9.08 -5.16
N LEU A 309 -2.38 10.16 -4.82
CA LEU A 309 -2.42 11.42 -5.58
C LEU A 309 -1.86 11.25 -6.99
N ALA A 310 -0.69 10.62 -7.13
CA ALA A 310 -0.10 10.38 -8.45
C ALA A 310 -1.02 9.49 -9.31
N SER A 311 -1.55 8.41 -8.74
CA SER A 311 -2.45 7.51 -9.47
C SER A 311 -3.76 8.17 -9.83
N TRP A 312 -4.39 8.98 -8.97
CA TRP A 312 -5.57 9.74 -9.35
C TRP A 312 -5.28 10.72 -10.49
N LEU A 313 -4.16 11.45 -10.44
CA LEU A 313 -3.78 12.37 -11.52
C LEU A 313 -3.49 11.65 -12.85
N PHE A 314 -3.06 10.39 -12.81
CA PHE A 314 -2.80 9.57 -13.99
C PHE A 314 -3.98 8.67 -14.39
N LEU A 315 -4.99 8.47 -13.53
CA LEU A 315 -6.18 7.66 -13.83
C LEU A 315 -7.41 8.50 -14.17
N VAL A 316 -7.58 9.70 -13.60
CA VAL A 316 -8.68 10.63 -13.94
C VAL A 316 -8.65 11.07 -15.42
N PRO A 317 -7.49 11.39 -16.04
CA PRO A 317 -7.42 11.67 -17.47
C PRO A 317 -7.54 10.40 -18.33
N ASN A 318 -7.54 9.21 -17.71
CA ASN A 318 -7.30 7.97 -18.42
C ASN A 318 -8.59 7.40 -19.02
N LYS A 319 -8.70 7.57 -20.33
CA LYS A 319 -9.49 6.70 -21.19
C LYS A 319 -8.55 6.03 -22.21
N ASP A 320 -7.50 5.41 -21.68
CA ASP A 320 -6.35 4.73 -22.33
C ASP A 320 -5.18 5.61 -22.83
N VAL A 321 -4.96 6.87 -22.37
CA VAL A 321 -4.00 7.86 -22.98
C VAL A 321 -4.54 8.51 -24.29
N MET A 322 -5.79 9.02 -24.28
CA MET A 322 -6.61 9.46 -25.45
C MET A 322 -6.13 10.66 -26.31
N PRO A 323 -6.56 10.72 -27.60
CA PRO A 323 -7.56 11.72 -28.07
C PRO A 323 -8.59 11.09 -29.07
N SER A 324 -9.64 11.72 -29.61
CA SER A 324 -9.85 13.13 -30.03
C SER A 324 -11.35 13.44 -30.16
N HIS A 325 -11.98 13.95 -29.10
CA HIS A 325 -13.21 14.77 -29.05
C HIS A 325 -13.87 14.66 -27.67
N ARG A 326 -13.38 13.75 -26.82
CA ARG A 326 -13.34 13.83 -25.36
C ARG A 326 -12.46 12.71 -24.80
N GLN A 327 -12.61 11.44 -25.22
CA GLN A 327 -13.91 10.75 -25.29
C GLN A 327 -14.47 10.57 -23.87
#